data_AF-A0A842NHU0-F1
#
_entry.id   AF-A0A842NHU0-F1
#
_cell.length_a   1.000
_cell.length_b   1.000
_cell.length_c   1.000
_cell.angle_alpha   90.00
_cell.angle_beta   90.00
_cell.angle_gamma   90.00
#
_symmetry.space_group_name_H-M   'P 1'
#
loop_
_entity.id
_entity.type
_entity.pdbx_description
1 polymer ?
#
loop_
_entity_poly.entity_id
_entity_poly.type
_entity_poly.pdbx_seq_one_letter_code
_entity_poly.pdbx_strand_id
1 'polypeptide(L)'
;MYNKVVYILGLFTPVIFLVSQSPQYLIPTIPWFAIALLSNYPPYYRIGFQYSAYVIPFIYTSMITGFGRVSHLSNESNLRRNMGVLAVALIASSLALSPLSPLTRGFYMSPAYQRPVQTKRTAIIHDLVSMIPPDSTVMTQDNLFPHLSNRENAYVMVPSTFKDVATWKNAIGWITSLETEYVLIDMETDPHDTAKLLLDIVKRGEYGLVSFHDNVYLYRRDYQTIPITYEPINITYTCLELIPQNMKAVTDKTGSTGRVLEYMNTSIRSRTLWYGPYQILPTGQYQASFRVKTMNPSAGGCITLDAYANRTVFESVTFTESTLNKDEWTEVRLHFTLPTVVYDLELRGFLVSDNTTLVLDRIALTQKP
;
A
#
# COMPACT_ATOMS: atom_id res chain seq x y z
N MET A 1 8.94 19.54 7.19
CA MET A 1 10.26 20.18 7.18
C MET A 1 11.07 19.60 8.34
N TYR A 2 11.98 18.66 8.08
CA TYR A 2 12.75 17.99 9.13
C TYR A 2 14.00 18.80 9.44
N ASN A 3 14.12 19.25 10.68
CA ASN A 3 15.15 20.20 11.05
C ASN A 3 16.26 19.52 11.86
N LYS A 4 17.46 19.47 11.28
CA LYS A 4 18.69 18.95 11.91
C LYS A 4 19.02 19.68 13.23
N VAL A 5 18.64 20.95 13.36
CA VAL A 5 18.77 21.72 14.61
C VAL A 5 17.87 21.16 15.70
N VAL A 6 16.61 20.85 15.38
CA VAL A 6 15.66 20.27 16.34
C VAL A 6 16.15 18.90 16.83
N TYR A 7 16.77 18.11 15.96
CA TYR A 7 17.40 16.84 16.33
C TYR A 7 18.51 17.02 17.36
N ILE A 8 19.46 17.93 17.11
CA ILE A 8 20.55 18.20 18.05
C ILE A 8 20.02 18.78 19.37
N LEU A 9 19.09 19.73 19.31
CA LEU A 9 18.46 20.28 20.52
C LEU A 9 17.75 19.20 21.34
N GLY A 10 16.97 18.34 20.69
CA GLY A 10 16.28 17.25 21.39
C GLY A 10 17.22 16.24 22.07
N LEU A 11 18.44 16.05 21.54
CA LEU A 11 19.45 15.19 22.16
C LEU A 11 20.19 15.86 23.32
N PHE A 12 20.53 17.15 23.20
CA PHE A 12 21.43 17.82 24.14
C PHE A 12 20.72 18.71 25.16
N THR A 13 19.60 19.38 24.83
CA THR A 13 18.89 20.29 25.76
C THR A 13 18.69 19.73 27.17
N PRO A 14 18.31 18.45 27.41
CA PRO A 14 18.17 17.94 28.78
C PRO A 14 19.48 17.91 29.59
N VAL A 15 20.64 17.93 28.93
CA VAL A 15 21.93 17.55 29.52
C VAL A 15 23.10 18.46 29.13
N ILE A 16 22.88 19.48 28.30
CA ILE A 16 23.93 20.24 27.59
C ILE A 16 24.95 20.87 28.53
N PHE A 17 24.50 21.38 29.67
CA PHE A 17 25.37 21.98 30.69
C PHE A 17 26.32 20.96 31.32
N LEU A 18 25.89 19.71 31.51
CA LEU A 18 26.70 18.66 32.10
C LEU A 18 27.66 18.07 31.06
N VAL A 19 27.16 17.86 29.85
CA VAL A 19 27.95 17.39 28.71
C VAL A 19 29.13 18.33 28.43
N SER A 20 28.95 19.65 28.54
CA SER A 20 30.03 20.63 28.34
C SER A 20 31.15 20.55 29.39
N GLN A 21 30.91 19.91 30.54
CA GLN A 21 31.92 19.70 31.57
C GLN A 21 32.84 18.51 31.28
N SER A 22 32.44 17.60 30.39
CA SER A 22 33.25 16.45 29.97
C SER A 22 33.03 16.10 28.49
N PRO A 23 33.33 17.04 27.57
CA PRO A 23 33.00 16.89 26.14
C PRO A 23 33.84 15.83 25.44
N GLN A 24 34.96 15.38 26.02
CA GLN A 24 35.82 14.34 25.43
C GLN A 24 35.09 13.02 25.19
N TYR A 25 34.05 12.72 25.99
CA TYR A 25 33.23 11.54 25.80
C TYR A 25 32.30 11.63 24.58
N LEU A 26 32.18 12.80 23.93
CA LEU A 26 31.42 12.95 22.69
C LEU A 26 32.22 12.58 21.43
N ILE A 27 33.54 12.38 21.52
CA ILE A 27 34.38 12.05 20.35
C ILE A 27 33.80 10.87 19.53
N PRO A 28 33.31 9.77 20.14
CA PRO A 28 32.71 8.66 19.38
C PRO A 28 31.39 9.00 18.67
N THR A 29 30.73 10.12 19.00
CA THR A 29 29.51 10.55 18.31
C THR A 29 29.79 11.20 16.96
N ILE A 30 31.04 11.64 16.71
CA ILE A 30 31.43 12.39 15.52
C ILE A 30 31.11 11.63 14.22
N PRO A 31 31.46 10.34 14.04
CA PRO A 31 31.16 9.63 12.81
C PRO A 31 29.66 9.55 12.51
N TRP A 32 28.83 9.27 13.53
CA TRP A 32 27.39 9.21 13.33
C TRP A 32 26.80 10.59 13.04
N PHE A 33 27.21 11.64 13.76
CA PHE A 33 26.73 12.99 13.46
C PHE A 33 27.17 13.46 12.08
N ALA A 34 28.36 13.11 11.61
CA ALA A 34 28.77 13.38 10.23
C ALA A 34 27.79 12.72 9.24
N ILE A 35 27.48 11.43 9.42
CA ILE A 35 26.51 10.71 8.59
C ILE A 35 25.12 11.36 8.66
N ALA A 36 24.59 11.57 9.86
CA ALA A 36 23.23 12.07 10.06
C ALA A 36 23.05 13.51 9.56
N LEU A 37 24.03 14.39 9.80
CA LEU A 37 23.97 15.81 9.46
C LEU A 37 24.33 16.09 8.00
N LEU A 38 25.11 15.24 7.33
CA LEU A 38 25.39 15.35 5.89
C LEU A 38 24.34 14.62 5.04
N SER A 39 23.59 13.68 5.62
CA SER A 39 22.56 12.93 4.90
C SER A 39 21.33 13.79 4.57
N ASN A 40 20.68 13.44 3.46
CA ASN A 40 19.35 13.91 3.07
C ASN A 40 18.24 12.91 3.43
N TYR A 41 18.57 11.84 4.17
CA TYR A 41 17.62 10.82 4.61
C TYR A 41 17.06 11.18 6.00
N PRO A 42 15.81 11.69 6.10
CA PRO A 42 15.27 12.24 7.34
C PRO A 42 15.30 11.32 8.57
N PRO A 43 15.09 10.00 8.45
CA PRO A 43 15.16 9.11 9.60
C PRO A 43 16.48 9.18 10.39
N TYR A 44 17.62 9.49 9.74
CA TYR A 44 18.91 9.56 10.43
C TYR A 44 19.03 10.71 11.44
N TYR A 45 18.28 11.79 11.22
CA TYR A 45 18.30 12.99 12.06
C TYR A 45 16.90 13.30 12.61
N ARG A 46 16.12 12.26 12.96
CA ARG A 46 14.79 12.40 13.54
C ARG A 46 14.65 11.53 14.79
N ILE A 47 14.30 12.17 15.91
CA ILE A 47 13.99 11.47 17.16
C ILE A 47 12.75 10.59 16.93
N GLY A 48 12.84 9.35 17.39
CA GLY A 48 11.79 8.34 17.24
C GLY A 48 12.03 7.32 16.13
N PHE A 49 13.14 7.42 15.42
CA PHE A 49 13.75 6.27 14.76
C PHE A 49 14.95 5.77 15.56
N GLN A 50 15.32 4.51 15.33
CA GLN A 50 16.37 3.78 16.03
C GLN A 50 17.77 4.42 15.95
N TYR A 51 17.99 5.29 14.97
CA TYR A 51 19.30 5.86 14.64
C TYR A 51 19.93 6.71 15.73
N SER A 52 19.13 7.30 16.63
CA SER A 52 19.68 8.06 17.77
C SER A 52 20.41 7.15 18.78
N ALA A 53 20.15 5.84 18.75
CA ALA A 53 20.79 4.88 19.65
C ALA A 53 22.33 4.88 19.53
N TYR A 54 22.88 5.24 18.36
CA TYR A 54 24.33 5.30 18.15
C TYR A 54 25.05 6.36 18.99
N VAL A 55 24.36 7.41 19.44
CA VAL A 55 24.98 8.53 20.17
C VAL A 55 24.59 8.58 21.66
N ILE A 56 23.49 7.92 22.05
CA ILE A 56 22.97 7.93 23.43
C ILE A 56 24.03 7.53 24.46
N PRO A 57 24.76 6.40 24.35
CA PRO A 57 25.70 5.99 25.39
C PRO A 57 26.77 7.05 25.68
N PHE A 58 27.25 7.72 24.64
CA PHE A 58 28.31 8.72 24.74
C PHE A 58 27.83 10.06 25.33
N ILE A 59 26.65 10.51 24.92
CA ILE A 59 26.01 11.71 25.48
C ILE A 59 25.77 11.52 26.98
N TYR A 60 25.22 10.37 27.38
CA TYR A 60 24.94 10.10 28.80
C TYR A 60 26.21 9.83 29.62
N THR A 61 27.25 9.24 29.03
CA THR A 61 28.57 9.13 29.69
C THR A 61 29.17 10.50 29.95
N SER A 62 29.11 11.41 28.96
CA SER A 62 29.53 12.80 29.10
C SER A 62 28.73 13.54 30.19
N MET A 63 27.41 13.34 30.23
CA MET A 63 26.55 13.88 31.27
C MET A 63 26.92 13.37 32.67
N ILE A 64 27.07 12.05 32.86
CA ILE A 64 27.35 11.45 34.18
C ILE A 64 28.71 11.92 34.72
N THR A 65 29.73 11.90 33.88
CA THR A 65 31.08 12.33 34.25
C THR A 65 31.14 13.83 34.51
N GLY A 66 30.44 14.63 33.69
CA GLY A 66 30.27 16.06 33.89
C GLY A 66 29.53 16.38 35.19
N PHE A 67 28.49 15.63 35.51
CA PHE A 67 27.79 15.74 36.79
C PHE A 67 28.70 15.43 37.98
N GLY A 68 29.54 14.39 37.88
CA GLY A 68 30.55 14.07 38.90
C GLY A 68 31.49 15.25 39.18
N ARG A 69 32.00 15.91 38.13
CA ARG A 69 32.85 17.11 38.26
C ARG A 69 32.12 18.26 38.96
N VAL A 70 30.89 18.55 38.56
CA VAL A 70 30.08 19.61 39.18
C VAL A 70 29.75 19.27 40.63
N SER A 71 29.48 17.99 40.94
CA SER A 71 29.15 17.57 42.30
C SER A 71 30.33 17.70 43.25
N HIS A 72 31.56 17.43 42.81
CA HIS A 72 32.75 17.59 43.65
C HIS A 72 33.03 19.05 44.06
N LEU A 73 32.59 20.01 43.24
CA LEU A 73 32.76 21.45 43.50
C LEU A 73 31.56 22.08 44.21
N SER A 74 30.48 21.31 44.42
CA SER A 74 29.23 21.81 44.98
C SER A 74 29.12 21.49 46.46
N ASN A 75 28.72 22.47 47.27
CA ASN A 75 28.26 22.20 48.63
C ASN A 75 26.91 21.45 48.61
N GLU A 76 26.54 20.79 49.71
CA GLU A 76 25.38 19.87 49.77
C GLU A 76 24.06 20.51 49.30
N SER A 77 23.80 21.77 49.67
CA SER A 77 22.60 22.51 49.28
C SER A 77 22.52 22.75 47.77
N ASN A 78 23.64 23.12 47.15
CA ASN A 78 23.75 23.32 45.70
C ASN A 78 23.64 21.99 44.95
N LEU A 79 24.24 20.92 45.47
CA LEU A 79 24.15 19.59 44.89
C LEU A 79 22.69 19.11 44.85
N ARG A 80 21.97 19.21 45.97
CA ARG A 80 20.55 18.83 46.06
C ARG A 80 19.69 19.64 45.08
N ARG A 81 19.93 20.95 44.97
CA ARG A 81 19.23 21.80 43.99
C ARG A 81 19.52 21.37 42.56
N ASN A 82 20.79 21.14 42.21
CA ASN A 82 21.19 20.76 40.86
C ASN A 82 20.63 19.40 40.46
N MET A 83 20.61 18.42 41.38
CA MET A 83 19.94 17.14 41.20
C MET A 83 18.45 17.31 40.94
N GLY A 84 17.78 18.17 41.72
CA GLY A 84 16.36 18.50 41.52
C GLY A 84 16.10 19.09 40.14
N VAL A 85 16.90 20.08 39.72
CA VAL A 85 16.79 20.69 38.38
C VAL A 85 17.03 19.67 37.28
N LEU A 86 18.07 18.84 37.39
CA LEU A 86 18.35 17.78 36.42
C LEU A 86 17.20 16.77 36.33
N ALA A 87 16.69 16.31 37.47
CA ALA A 87 15.57 15.38 37.51
C ALA A 87 14.32 15.98 36.85
N VAL A 88 13.98 17.23 37.17
CA VAL A 88 12.86 17.94 36.55
C VAL A 88 13.08 18.10 35.04
N ALA A 89 14.28 18.46 34.60
CA ALA A 89 14.60 18.60 33.17
C ALA A 89 14.47 17.26 32.42
N LEU A 90 14.96 16.16 33.00
CA LEU A 90 14.85 14.82 32.41
C LEU A 90 13.40 14.34 32.37
N ILE A 91 12.63 14.56 33.43
CA ILE A 91 11.19 14.24 33.48
C ILE A 91 10.42 15.06 32.45
N ALA A 92 10.63 16.38 32.41
CA ALA A 92 9.99 17.26 31.44
C ALA A 92 10.32 16.85 29.99
N SER A 93 11.58 16.53 29.71
CA SER A 93 12.01 16.06 28.39
C SER A 93 11.38 14.72 28.02
N SER A 94 11.31 13.78 28.98
CA SER A 94 10.62 12.50 28.79
C SER A 94 9.14 12.71 28.49
N LEU A 95 8.45 13.58 29.24
CA LEU A 95 7.04 13.91 29.02
C LEU A 95 6.82 14.62 27.66
N ALA A 96 7.77 15.41 27.18
CA ALA A 96 7.65 16.14 25.92
C ALA A 96 7.98 15.29 24.68
N LEU A 97 8.88 14.31 24.80
CA LEU A 97 9.42 13.57 23.65
C LEU A 97 9.03 12.09 23.60
N SER A 98 8.64 11.50 24.73
CA SER A 98 8.32 10.08 24.81
C SER A 98 6.99 9.77 24.12
N PRO A 99 6.90 8.71 23.29
CA PRO A 99 5.63 8.24 22.73
C PRO A 99 4.70 7.59 23.77
N LEU A 100 5.20 7.35 24.97
CA LEU A 100 4.41 6.85 26.09
C LEU A 100 3.72 7.98 26.86
N SER A 101 4.15 9.23 26.67
CA SER A 101 3.56 10.39 27.32
C SER A 101 2.16 10.68 26.75
N PRO A 102 1.15 10.94 27.59
CA PRO A 102 -0.15 11.44 27.12
C PRO A 102 -0.04 12.77 26.36
N LEU A 103 0.99 13.59 26.63
CA LEU A 103 1.19 14.90 26.00
C LEU A 103 1.60 14.81 24.53
N THR A 104 2.12 13.66 24.09
CA THR A 104 2.57 13.43 22.70
C THR A 104 1.51 12.71 21.86
N ARG A 105 0.33 12.42 22.44
CA ARG A 105 -0.75 11.72 21.74
C ARG A 105 -1.26 12.56 20.56
N GLY A 106 -1.19 12.01 19.35
CA GLY A 106 -1.55 12.71 18.12
C GLY A 106 -0.45 13.61 17.54
N PHE A 107 0.64 13.82 18.29
CA PHE A 107 1.80 14.62 17.88
C PHE A 107 3.08 13.78 17.99
N TYR A 108 3.15 12.73 17.17
CA TYR A 108 4.30 11.84 17.19
C TYR A 108 5.51 12.46 16.49
N MET A 109 6.65 12.45 17.18
CA MET A 109 7.93 12.87 16.60
C MET A 109 8.34 12.02 15.41
N SER A 110 7.84 10.78 15.29
CA SER A 110 8.10 9.84 14.19
C SER A 110 6.85 8.98 13.89
N PRO A 111 6.58 8.58 12.64
CA PRO A 111 5.57 7.56 12.33
C PRO A 111 5.80 6.24 13.08
N ALA A 112 7.06 5.89 13.39
CA ALA A 112 7.40 4.68 14.14
C ALA A 112 6.88 4.68 15.60
N TYR A 113 6.42 5.83 16.09
CA TYR A 113 5.79 5.97 17.41
C TYR A 113 4.26 5.93 17.37
N GLN A 114 3.66 5.87 16.17
CA GLN A 114 2.23 5.67 16.05
C GLN A 114 1.88 4.29 16.58
N ARG A 115 0.92 4.25 17.51
CA ARG A 115 0.41 2.97 18.01
C ARG A 115 -0.47 2.33 16.94
N PRO A 116 -0.38 1.01 16.73
CA PRO A 116 -1.34 0.32 15.89
C PRO A 116 -2.75 0.52 16.47
N VAL A 117 -3.71 0.79 15.59
CA VAL A 117 -5.12 0.98 15.95
C VAL A 117 -5.89 -0.19 15.35
N GLN A 118 -6.71 -0.86 16.17
CA GLN A 118 -7.64 -1.86 15.66
C GLN A 118 -8.73 -1.15 14.85
N THR A 119 -8.83 -1.49 13.58
CA THR A 119 -9.84 -0.98 12.66
C THR A 119 -10.77 -2.11 12.21
N LYS A 120 -11.84 -1.79 11.48
CA LYS A 120 -12.66 -2.81 10.80
C LYS A 120 -11.80 -3.72 9.91
N ARG A 121 -10.88 -3.13 9.14
CA ARG A 121 -9.91 -3.86 8.31
C ARG A 121 -9.04 -4.82 9.13
N THR A 122 -8.58 -4.39 10.31
CA THR A 122 -7.79 -5.27 11.20
C THR A 122 -8.58 -6.49 11.66
N ALA A 123 -9.89 -6.31 11.95
CA ALA A 123 -10.76 -7.44 12.29
C ALA A 123 -10.91 -8.42 11.12
N ILE A 124 -11.10 -7.91 9.89
CA ILE A 124 -11.17 -8.72 8.67
C ILE A 124 -9.87 -9.51 8.46
N ILE A 125 -8.70 -8.87 8.62
CA ILE A 125 -7.41 -9.54 8.54
C ILE A 125 -7.31 -10.64 9.59
N HIS A 126 -7.77 -10.40 10.83
CA HIS A 126 -7.80 -11.43 11.87
C HIS A 126 -8.72 -12.60 11.54
N ASP A 127 -9.89 -12.34 10.97
CA ASP A 127 -10.83 -13.37 10.52
C ASP A 127 -10.19 -14.25 9.44
N LEU A 128 -9.56 -13.65 8.42
CA LEU A 128 -8.82 -14.38 7.38
C LEU A 128 -7.65 -15.18 7.96
N VAL A 129 -6.87 -14.59 8.87
CA VAL A 129 -5.74 -15.27 9.54
C VAL A 129 -6.24 -16.44 10.41
N SER A 130 -7.46 -16.38 10.95
CA SER A 130 -8.06 -17.46 11.75
C SER A 130 -8.45 -18.68 10.91
N MET A 131 -8.63 -18.52 9.60
CA MET A 131 -8.89 -19.63 8.66
C MET A 131 -7.64 -20.43 8.33
N ILE A 132 -6.44 -19.92 8.68
CA ILE A 132 -5.16 -20.58 8.45
C ILE A 132 -4.85 -21.46 9.66
N PRO A 133 -4.76 -22.81 9.49
CA PRO A 133 -4.40 -23.71 10.57
C PRO A 133 -3.08 -23.31 11.24
N PRO A 134 -2.93 -23.49 12.57
CA PRO A 134 -1.72 -23.06 13.30
C PRO A 134 -0.41 -23.65 12.77
N ASP A 135 -0.44 -24.90 12.30
CA ASP A 135 0.75 -25.65 11.85
C ASP A 135 1.05 -25.48 10.36
N SER A 136 0.14 -24.85 9.59
CA SER A 136 0.30 -24.68 8.16
C SER A 136 1.35 -23.63 7.81
N THR A 137 2.01 -23.84 6.67
CA THR A 137 2.94 -22.85 6.10
C THR A 137 2.20 -21.71 5.40
N VAL A 138 2.60 -20.47 5.66
CA VAL A 138 1.94 -19.28 5.11
C VAL A 138 2.94 -18.25 4.62
N MET A 139 2.74 -17.74 3.40
CA MET A 139 3.50 -16.63 2.83
C MET A 139 2.64 -15.37 2.74
N THR A 140 3.21 -14.21 3.07
CA THR A 140 2.47 -12.93 3.09
C THR A 140 3.37 -11.72 2.84
N GLN A 141 2.78 -10.54 2.69
CA GLN A 141 3.48 -9.25 2.63
C GLN A 141 3.93 -8.74 4.01
N ASP A 142 4.83 -7.76 4.03
CA ASP A 142 5.43 -7.22 5.25
C ASP A 142 4.45 -6.43 6.14
N ASN A 143 3.43 -5.81 5.56
CA ASN A 143 2.34 -5.16 6.31
C ASN A 143 1.45 -6.16 7.05
N LEU A 144 1.28 -7.37 6.49
CA LEU A 144 0.44 -8.43 7.05
C LEU A 144 1.21 -9.36 8.00
N PHE A 145 2.51 -9.55 7.78
CA PHE A 145 3.35 -10.49 8.54
C PHE A 145 3.29 -10.32 10.08
N PRO A 146 3.21 -9.11 10.67
CA PRO A 146 3.08 -8.96 12.12
C PRO A 146 1.88 -9.72 12.71
N HIS A 147 0.80 -9.91 11.96
CA HIS A 147 -0.39 -10.67 12.38
C HIS A 147 -0.19 -12.20 12.36
N LEU A 148 0.88 -12.67 11.71
CA LEU A 148 1.25 -14.08 11.58
C LEU A 148 2.57 -14.40 12.31
N SER A 149 3.24 -13.39 12.86
CA SER A 149 4.58 -13.49 13.47
C SER A 149 4.68 -14.38 14.71
N ASN A 150 3.56 -14.83 15.25
CA ASN A 150 3.49 -15.82 16.33
C ASN A 150 3.54 -17.28 15.82
N ARG A 151 3.68 -17.51 14.51
CA ARG A 151 3.78 -18.84 13.89
C ARG A 151 5.21 -19.10 13.42
N GLU A 152 5.71 -20.31 13.65
CA GLU A 152 7.02 -20.75 13.16
C GLU A 152 7.07 -20.87 11.63
N ASN A 153 5.95 -21.28 11.03
CA ASN A 153 5.81 -21.54 9.60
C ASN A 153 5.25 -20.34 8.80
N ALA A 154 5.42 -19.11 9.32
CA ALA A 154 5.05 -17.89 8.61
C ALA A 154 6.27 -17.26 7.93
N TYR A 155 6.11 -16.89 6.66
CA TYR A 155 7.15 -16.30 5.83
C TYR A 155 6.69 -14.98 5.23
N VAL A 156 7.62 -14.04 5.09
CA VAL A 156 7.38 -12.72 4.51
C VAL A 156 8.03 -12.62 3.13
N MET A 157 7.29 -12.11 2.15
CA MET A 157 7.85 -11.81 0.84
C MET A 157 8.81 -10.63 0.95
N VAL A 158 9.98 -10.79 0.35
CA VAL A 158 10.98 -9.73 0.34
C VAL A 158 10.80 -8.79 -0.85
N PRO A 159 11.01 -7.48 -0.67
CA PRO A 159 10.94 -6.55 -1.78
C PRO A 159 12.16 -6.67 -2.70
N SER A 160 11.95 -6.37 -3.98
CA SER A 160 13.06 -6.24 -4.93
C SER A 160 13.78 -4.90 -4.69
N THR A 161 15.05 -4.95 -4.28
CA THR A 161 15.86 -3.73 -4.14
C THR A 161 16.96 -3.63 -5.22
N PHE A 162 17.15 -2.43 -5.77
CA PHE A 162 18.08 -2.17 -6.88
C PHE A 162 19.57 -2.21 -6.50
N LYS A 163 19.90 -2.20 -5.20
CA LYS A 163 21.29 -2.04 -4.74
C LYS A 163 22.10 -3.33 -4.74
N ASP A 164 21.44 -4.48 -4.53
CA ASP A 164 22.09 -5.80 -4.50
C ASP A 164 21.20 -6.87 -5.15
N VAL A 165 21.06 -6.76 -6.47
CA VAL A 165 20.13 -7.58 -7.24
C VAL A 165 20.41 -9.08 -7.07
N ALA A 166 21.67 -9.50 -6.94
CA ALA A 166 22.04 -10.90 -6.82
C ALA A 166 21.57 -11.50 -5.48
N THR A 167 21.84 -10.83 -4.36
CA THR A 167 21.41 -11.29 -3.03
C THR A 167 19.88 -11.34 -2.94
N TRP A 168 19.18 -10.29 -3.40
CA TRP A 168 17.71 -10.27 -3.35
C TRP A 168 17.09 -11.29 -4.30
N LYS A 169 17.67 -11.52 -5.47
CA LYS A 169 17.22 -12.60 -6.37
C LYS A 169 17.36 -13.97 -5.72
N ASN A 170 18.45 -14.23 -5.00
CA ASN A 170 18.63 -15.48 -4.26
C ASN A 170 17.63 -15.62 -3.12
N ALA A 171 17.37 -14.54 -2.36
CA ALA A 171 16.38 -14.53 -1.29
C ALA A 171 14.95 -14.79 -1.81
N ILE A 172 14.57 -14.13 -2.92
CA ILE A 172 13.31 -14.36 -3.62
C ILE A 172 13.22 -15.81 -4.09
N GLY A 173 14.29 -16.35 -4.69
CA GLY A 173 14.36 -17.74 -5.13
C GLY A 173 14.17 -18.74 -3.98
N TRP A 174 14.80 -18.49 -2.84
CA TRP A 174 14.63 -19.32 -1.65
C TRP A 174 13.21 -19.25 -1.09
N ILE A 175 12.64 -18.05 -0.89
CA ILE A 175 11.28 -17.88 -0.35
C ILE A 175 10.24 -18.52 -1.29
N THR A 176 10.38 -18.32 -2.60
CA THR A 176 9.46 -18.91 -3.59
C THR A 176 9.56 -20.43 -3.66
N SER A 177 10.71 -21.02 -3.30
CA SER A 177 10.91 -22.48 -3.25
C SER A 177 10.29 -23.16 -2.03
N LEU A 178 9.79 -22.40 -1.04
CA LEU A 178 9.14 -22.97 0.15
C LEU A 178 7.79 -23.61 -0.15
N GLU A 179 7.18 -23.26 -1.30
CA GLU A 179 5.88 -23.77 -1.76
C GLU A 179 4.82 -23.87 -0.64
N THR A 180 4.59 -22.75 0.04
CA THR A 180 3.73 -22.67 1.23
C THR A 180 2.30 -23.15 0.98
N GLU A 181 1.63 -23.68 1.99
CA GLU A 181 0.24 -24.12 1.87
C GLU A 181 -0.73 -22.95 1.67
N TYR A 182 -0.46 -21.80 2.27
CA TYR A 182 -1.30 -20.60 2.21
C TYR A 182 -0.53 -19.38 1.72
N VAL A 183 -1.22 -18.51 0.98
CA VAL A 183 -0.71 -17.19 0.61
C VAL A 183 -1.75 -16.13 0.97
N LEU A 184 -1.38 -15.15 1.78
CA LEU A 184 -2.24 -14.03 2.18
C LEU A 184 -1.74 -12.74 1.52
N ILE A 185 -2.63 -12.04 0.82
CA ILE A 185 -2.28 -10.86 0.01
C ILE A 185 -3.26 -9.73 0.29
N ASP A 186 -2.76 -8.57 0.69
CA ASP A 186 -3.44 -7.29 0.76
C ASP A 186 -3.13 -6.47 -0.51
N MET A 187 -4.15 -6.24 -1.33
CA MET A 187 -4.07 -5.43 -2.56
C MET A 187 -4.28 -3.94 -2.34
N GLU A 188 -4.77 -3.52 -1.17
CA GLU A 188 -4.98 -2.11 -0.83
C GLU A 188 -3.70 -1.50 -0.25
N THR A 189 -3.05 -2.23 0.66
CA THR A 189 -1.86 -1.77 1.36
C THR A 189 -0.67 -2.65 1.03
N ASP A 190 0.12 -2.23 0.02
CA ASP A 190 1.34 -2.93 -0.39
C ASP A 190 2.55 -1.97 -0.36
N PRO A 191 3.09 -1.69 0.83
CA PRO A 191 4.09 -0.62 1.01
C PRO A 191 5.38 -0.84 0.20
N HIS A 192 5.66 -2.08 -0.21
CA HIS A 192 6.87 -2.43 -0.95
C HIS A 192 6.61 -3.16 -2.27
N ASP A 193 5.40 -3.08 -2.82
CA ASP A 193 5.03 -3.63 -4.15
C ASP A 193 5.35 -5.15 -4.28
N THR A 194 5.06 -5.91 -3.21
CA THR A 194 5.33 -7.36 -3.12
C THR A 194 4.10 -8.21 -3.44
N ALA A 195 2.90 -7.63 -3.50
CA ALA A 195 1.67 -8.33 -3.88
C ALA A 195 1.82 -8.98 -5.24
N LYS A 196 2.39 -8.28 -6.23
CA LYS A 196 2.60 -8.83 -7.58
C LYS A 196 3.46 -10.10 -7.58
N LEU A 197 4.50 -10.13 -6.76
CA LEU A 197 5.37 -11.31 -6.64
C LEU A 197 4.62 -12.50 -6.04
N LEU A 198 3.82 -12.24 -4.99
CA LEU A 198 2.98 -13.27 -4.37
C LEU A 198 1.90 -13.77 -5.34
N LEU A 199 1.25 -12.89 -6.10
CA LEU A 199 0.29 -13.27 -7.13
C LEU A 199 0.94 -14.14 -8.21
N ASP A 200 2.19 -13.86 -8.59
CA ASP A 200 2.93 -14.69 -9.54
C ASP A 200 3.25 -16.09 -8.97
N ILE A 201 3.43 -16.23 -7.66
CA ILE A 201 3.51 -17.54 -6.98
C ILE A 201 2.15 -18.25 -7.04
N VAL A 202 1.07 -17.54 -6.69
CA VAL A 202 -0.29 -18.09 -6.73
C VAL A 202 -0.66 -18.60 -8.13
N LYS A 203 -0.35 -17.81 -9.17
CA LYS A 203 -0.57 -18.20 -10.59
C LYS A 203 0.19 -19.46 -11.01
N ARG A 204 1.41 -19.64 -10.49
CA ARG A 204 2.27 -20.77 -10.87
C ARG A 204 2.01 -22.02 -10.05
N GLY A 205 1.49 -21.87 -8.83
CA GLY A 205 1.52 -22.92 -7.81
C GLY A 205 0.20 -23.63 -7.50
N GLU A 206 -0.72 -23.80 -8.45
CA GLU A 206 -2.00 -24.51 -8.23
C GLU A 206 -2.79 -24.03 -6.99
N TYR A 207 -2.73 -22.73 -6.69
CA TYR A 207 -3.47 -22.15 -5.58
C TYR A 207 -4.91 -21.82 -5.98
N GLY A 208 -5.85 -22.14 -5.11
CA GLY A 208 -7.23 -21.67 -5.18
C GLY A 208 -7.50 -20.59 -4.14
N LEU A 209 -8.46 -19.72 -4.45
CA LEU A 209 -8.92 -18.71 -3.51
C LEU A 209 -9.81 -19.36 -2.43
N VAL A 210 -9.42 -19.24 -1.16
CA VAL A 210 -10.20 -19.70 0.00
C VAL A 210 -11.20 -18.65 0.43
N SER A 211 -10.76 -17.40 0.55
CA SER A 211 -11.60 -16.29 1.04
C SER A 211 -11.07 -14.96 0.52
N PHE A 212 -11.99 -14.00 0.38
CA PHE A 212 -11.69 -12.64 -0.02
C PHE A 212 -12.62 -11.66 0.71
N HIS A 213 -12.03 -10.62 1.30
CA HIS A 213 -12.77 -9.51 1.91
C HIS A 213 -11.89 -8.26 2.01
N ASP A 214 -12.44 -7.08 1.69
CA ASP A 214 -11.78 -5.78 1.87
C ASP A 214 -10.40 -5.70 1.17
N ASN A 215 -10.31 -6.15 -0.08
CA ASN A 215 -9.06 -6.20 -0.85
C ASN A 215 -7.96 -7.11 -0.26
N VAL A 216 -8.30 -7.99 0.71
CA VAL A 216 -7.42 -9.01 1.25
C VAL A 216 -7.85 -10.40 0.79
N TYR A 217 -6.94 -11.12 0.15
CA TYR A 217 -7.15 -12.42 -0.48
C TYR A 217 -6.38 -13.50 0.27
N LEU A 218 -7.07 -14.58 0.63
CA LEU A 218 -6.47 -15.77 1.20
C LEU A 218 -6.52 -16.91 0.18
N TYR A 219 -5.35 -17.38 -0.24
CA TYR A 219 -5.19 -18.52 -1.14
C TYR A 219 -4.68 -19.74 -0.39
N ARG A 220 -5.04 -20.92 -0.89
CA ARG A 220 -4.51 -22.21 -0.43
C ARG A 220 -4.11 -23.07 -1.63
N ARG A 221 -2.98 -23.74 -1.52
CA ARG A 221 -2.49 -24.69 -2.52
C ARG A 221 -3.44 -25.88 -2.66
N ASP A 222 -3.64 -26.35 -3.88
CA ASP A 222 -4.51 -27.49 -4.22
C ASP A 222 -5.98 -27.30 -3.80
N TYR A 223 -6.41 -26.04 -3.62
CA TYR A 223 -7.77 -25.71 -3.25
C TYR A 223 -8.64 -25.53 -4.49
N GLN A 224 -9.68 -26.34 -4.63
CA GLN A 224 -10.56 -26.32 -5.82
C GLN A 224 -12.02 -26.03 -5.49
N THR A 225 -12.33 -25.69 -4.24
CA THR A 225 -13.71 -25.44 -3.80
C THR A 225 -14.11 -23.97 -3.97
N ILE A 226 -15.42 -23.70 -3.90
CA ILE A 226 -15.96 -22.34 -4.00
C ILE A 226 -15.41 -21.50 -2.83
N PRO A 227 -14.88 -20.29 -3.09
CA PRO A 227 -14.38 -19.41 -2.04
C PRO A 227 -15.48 -19.06 -1.03
N ILE A 228 -15.10 -18.94 0.24
CA ILE A 228 -15.93 -18.34 1.27
C ILE A 228 -15.85 -16.82 1.06
N THR A 229 -16.76 -16.29 0.25
CA THR A 229 -16.82 -14.85 -0.04
C THR A 229 -17.62 -14.14 1.03
N TYR A 230 -17.04 -13.12 1.66
CA TYR A 230 -17.74 -12.30 2.65
C TYR A 230 -18.49 -11.11 2.03
N GLU A 231 -18.11 -10.67 0.82
CA GLU A 231 -18.82 -9.64 0.05
C GLU A 231 -18.76 -9.91 -1.47
N PRO A 232 -19.91 -9.88 -2.19
CA PRO A 232 -19.89 -9.97 -3.65
C PRO A 232 -19.18 -8.74 -4.23
N ILE A 233 -18.37 -8.95 -5.25
CA ILE A 233 -17.67 -7.83 -5.93
C ILE A 233 -18.71 -6.86 -6.49
N ASN A 234 -18.57 -5.58 -6.16
CA ASN A 234 -19.38 -4.48 -6.69
C ASN A 234 -18.52 -3.23 -6.82
N ILE A 235 -17.86 -3.08 -7.97
CA ILE A 235 -16.87 -2.03 -8.25
C ILE A 235 -17.40 -1.13 -9.36
N THR A 236 -17.20 0.18 -9.25
CA THR A 236 -17.49 1.13 -10.33
C THR A 236 -16.22 1.82 -10.77
N TYR A 237 -15.87 1.67 -12.04
CA TYR A 237 -14.76 2.35 -12.69
C TYR A 237 -15.29 3.55 -13.48
N THR A 238 -14.63 4.68 -13.36
CA THR A 238 -14.91 5.89 -14.13
C THR A 238 -13.91 6.02 -15.28
N CYS A 239 -14.01 7.09 -16.06
CA CYS A 239 -13.02 7.39 -17.09
C CYS A 239 -11.57 7.56 -16.56
N LEU A 240 -11.37 7.75 -15.25
CA LEU A 240 -10.05 7.99 -14.66
C LEU A 240 -9.27 6.69 -14.40
N GLU A 241 -9.96 5.57 -14.21
CA GLU A 241 -9.39 4.25 -13.97
C GLU A 241 -9.14 3.47 -15.28
N LEU A 242 -9.48 4.04 -16.43
CA LEU A 242 -9.31 3.44 -17.75
C LEU A 242 -8.21 4.14 -18.54
N ILE A 243 -7.58 3.41 -19.45
CA ILE A 243 -6.60 3.95 -20.37
C ILE A 243 -7.29 4.24 -21.70
N PRO A 244 -7.53 5.52 -22.06
CA PRO A 244 -8.12 5.86 -23.33
C PRO A 244 -7.08 5.70 -24.46
N GLN A 245 -7.50 5.10 -25.57
CA GLN A 245 -6.69 5.06 -26.79
C GLN A 245 -7.29 6.02 -27.82
N ASN A 246 -8.36 5.65 -28.54
CA ASN A 246 -9.09 6.54 -29.45
C ASN A 246 -10.21 7.32 -28.77
N MET A 247 -9.98 7.73 -27.52
CA MET A 247 -10.90 8.56 -26.76
C MET A 247 -10.13 9.61 -25.98
N LYS A 248 -10.85 10.61 -25.48
CA LYS A 248 -10.31 11.64 -24.59
C LYS A 248 -11.26 11.93 -23.45
N ALA A 249 -10.71 12.14 -22.26
CA ALA A 249 -11.49 12.58 -21.12
C ALA A 249 -11.93 14.05 -21.29
N VAL A 250 -13.23 14.28 -21.37
CA VAL A 250 -13.87 15.60 -21.50
C VAL A 250 -14.81 15.87 -20.33
N THR A 251 -15.23 17.12 -20.18
CA THR A 251 -16.19 17.52 -19.14
C THR A 251 -17.62 17.35 -19.66
N ASP A 252 -18.43 16.59 -18.93
CA ASP A 252 -19.86 16.43 -19.21
C ASP A 252 -20.62 16.34 -17.88
N LYS A 253 -21.43 17.36 -17.58
CA LYS A 253 -22.17 17.45 -16.31
C LYS A 253 -23.26 16.38 -16.16
N THR A 254 -23.61 15.67 -17.23
CA THR A 254 -24.56 14.55 -17.21
C THR A 254 -23.91 13.22 -16.84
N GLY A 255 -22.58 13.15 -16.87
CA GLY A 255 -21.79 11.99 -16.40
C GLY A 255 -21.74 11.91 -14.87
N SER A 256 -21.50 10.71 -14.35
CA SER A 256 -21.55 10.41 -12.91
C SER A 256 -20.57 11.25 -12.09
N THR A 257 -19.41 11.60 -12.65
CA THR A 257 -18.35 12.38 -11.99
C THR A 257 -18.11 13.75 -12.64
N GLY A 258 -18.92 14.12 -13.63
CA GLY A 258 -18.70 15.31 -14.46
C GLY A 258 -17.60 15.16 -15.51
N ARG A 259 -16.96 13.97 -15.62
CA ARG A 259 -15.98 13.64 -16.66
C ARG A 259 -16.35 12.33 -17.35
N VAL A 260 -16.17 12.29 -18.66
CA VAL A 260 -16.51 11.14 -19.51
C VAL A 260 -15.43 10.95 -20.58
N LEU A 261 -15.31 9.75 -21.14
CA LEU A 261 -14.50 9.51 -22.34
C LEU A 261 -15.37 9.76 -23.58
N GLU A 262 -14.93 10.66 -24.46
CA GLU A 262 -15.54 10.92 -25.75
C GLU A 262 -14.60 10.45 -26.87
N TYR A 263 -15.17 9.91 -27.95
CA TYR A 263 -14.39 9.49 -29.10
C TYR A 263 -13.55 10.64 -29.67
N MET A 264 -12.26 10.37 -29.83
CA MET A 264 -11.33 11.26 -30.50
C MET A 264 -10.37 10.38 -31.28
N ASN A 265 -10.37 10.50 -32.59
CA ASN A 265 -9.45 9.73 -33.43
C ASN A 265 -8.01 10.24 -33.22
N THR A 266 -7.33 9.67 -32.24
CA THR A 266 -5.98 10.01 -31.80
C THR A 266 -4.93 9.04 -32.36
N SER A 267 -5.34 7.88 -32.90
CA SER A 267 -4.43 6.84 -33.41
C SER A 267 -4.82 6.34 -34.81
N ILE A 268 -3.86 6.34 -35.73
CA ILE A 268 -4.09 5.95 -37.13
C ILE A 268 -4.19 4.41 -37.32
N ARG A 269 -3.85 3.59 -36.30
CA ARG A 269 -3.74 2.11 -36.48
C ARG A 269 -4.52 1.23 -35.51
N SER A 270 -4.97 1.74 -34.36
CA SER A 270 -5.71 0.93 -33.39
C SER A 270 -7.22 1.16 -33.55
N ARG A 271 -8.00 0.08 -33.50
CA ARG A 271 -9.46 0.14 -33.37
C ARG A 271 -9.92 0.20 -31.91
N THR A 272 -9.00 0.15 -30.94
CA THR A 272 -9.34 0.20 -29.50
C THR A 272 -9.77 1.60 -29.09
N LEU A 273 -10.89 1.70 -28.39
CA LEU A 273 -11.39 2.93 -27.79
C LEU A 273 -10.77 3.15 -26.40
N TRP A 274 -10.83 2.13 -25.54
CA TRP A 274 -10.23 2.11 -24.20
C TRP A 274 -9.89 0.68 -23.76
N TYR A 275 -9.07 0.56 -22.72
CA TYR A 275 -8.74 -0.68 -22.03
C TYR A 275 -8.39 -0.41 -20.54
N GLY A 276 -8.08 -1.46 -19.76
CA GLY A 276 -8.03 -1.42 -18.30
C GLY A 276 -9.33 -1.95 -17.65
N PRO A 277 -9.47 -1.95 -16.32
CA PRO A 277 -8.58 -1.35 -15.32
C PRO A 277 -7.48 -2.29 -14.77
N TYR A 278 -7.33 -3.51 -15.32
CA TYR A 278 -6.42 -4.55 -14.80
C TYR A 278 -6.83 -5.08 -13.43
N GLN A 279 -8.12 -5.37 -13.28
CA GLN A 279 -8.67 -5.85 -12.02
C GLN A 279 -8.26 -7.30 -11.74
N ILE A 280 -7.91 -7.59 -10.49
CA ILE A 280 -7.80 -8.96 -9.98
C ILE A 280 -9.19 -9.41 -9.55
N LEU A 281 -9.66 -10.54 -10.07
CA LEU A 281 -10.96 -11.10 -9.74
C LEU A 281 -10.84 -12.61 -9.51
N PRO A 282 -11.59 -13.17 -8.53
CA PRO A 282 -11.68 -14.59 -8.36
C PRO A 282 -12.46 -15.31 -9.47
N THR A 283 -12.48 -16.63 -9.38
CA THR A 283 -13.43 -17.44 -10.13
C THR A 283 -14.87 -17.04 -9.78
N GLY A 284 -15.74 -17.02 -10.77
CA GLY A 284 -17.15 -16.65 -10.55
C GLY A 284 -17.85 -16.14 -11.80
N GLN A 285 -19.12 -15.81 -11.62
CA GLN A 285 -19.94 -15.19 -12.66
C GLN A 285 -19.99 -13.69 -12.44
N TYR A 286 -19.83 -12.92 -13.50
CA TYR A 286 -19.73 -11.47 -13.45
C TYR A 286 -20.65 -10.81 -14.48
N GLN A 287 -21.06 -9.59 -14.15
CA GLN A 287 -21.74 -8.68 -15.05
C GLN A 287 -21.03 -7.33 -15.04
N ALA A 288 -20.49 -6.94 -16.20
CA ALA A 288 -20.02 -5.59 -16.46
C ALA A 288 -21.13 -4.79 -17.14
N SER A 289 -21.47 -3.62 -16.60
CA SER A 289 -22.47 -2.70 -17.13
C SER A 289 -21.77 -1.42 -17.56
N PHE A 290 -21.74 -1.17 -18.86
CA PHE A 290 -21.09 -0.03 -19.47
C PHE A 290 -22.14 1.06 -19.68
N ARG A 291 -22.00 2.17 -18.94
CA ARG A 291 -22.87 3.32 -19.09
C ARG A 291 -22.38 4.20 -20.22
N VAL A 292 -23.06 4.12 -21.35
CA VAL A 292 -22.68 4.78 -22.60
C VAL A 292 -23.81 5.64 -23.14
N LYS A 293 -23.48 6.62 -23.98
CA LYS A 293 -24.45 7.34 -24.82
C LYS A 293 -23.84 7.62 -26.19
N THR A 294 -24.68 8.04 -27.13
CA THR A 294 -24.25 8.48 -28.46
C THR A 294 -24.72 9.91 -28.70
N MET A 295 -23.86 10.75 -29.25
CA MET A 295 -24.24 12.14 -29.61
C MET A 295 -24.97 12.19 -30.95
N ASN A 296 -24.68 11.25 -31.85
CA ASN A 296 -25.31 11.16 -33.16
C ASN A 296 -25.41 9.69 -33.59
N PRO A 297 -26.52 8.98 -33.26
CA PRO A 297 -26.69 7.58 -33.57
C PRO A 297 -26.54 7.32 -35.07
N SER A 298 -25.59 6.46 -35.46
CA SER A 298 -25.38 6.08 -36.85
C SER A 298 -25.68 4.59 -37.07
N ALA A 299 -26.31 4.25 -38.19
CA ALA A 299 -26.57 2.85 -38.56
C ALA A 299 -25.26 2.07 -38.87
N GLY A 300 -24.18 2.80 -39.19
CA GLY A 300 -22.86 2.22 -39.46
C GLY A 300 -21.93 2.16 -38.25
N GLY A 301 -22.24 2.87 -37.14
CA GLY A 301 -21.41 2.91 -35.94
C GLY A 301 -21.55 1.62 -35.14
N CYS A 302 -20.49 0.81 -35.07
CA CYS A 302 -20.52 -0.51 -34.45
C CYS A 302 -19.40 -0.64 -33.42
N ILE A 303 -19.75 -1.05 -32.21
CA ILE A 303 -18.82 -1.14 -31.07
C ILE A 303 -18.89 -2.53 -30.48
N THR A 304 -17.73 -3.10 -30.17
CA THR A 304 -17.60 -4.35 -29.42
C THR A 304 -17.02 -4.06 -28.05
N LEU A 305 -17.65 -4.60 -27.01
CA LEU A 305 -17.15 -4.60 -25.64
C LEU A 305 -16.74 -6.01 -25.28
N ASP A 306 -15.63 -6.19 -24.59
CA ASP A 306 -15.21 -7.51 -24.13
C ASP A 306 -14.62 -7.52 -22.71
N ALA A 307 -14.59 -8.72 -22.14
CA ALA A 307 -13.90 -9.05 -20.91
C ALA A 307 -12.70 -9.92 -21.28
N TYR A 308 -11.49 -9.41 -21.03
CA TYR A 308 -10.25 -10.06 -21.44
C TYR A 308 -9.29 -10.15 -20.27
N ALA A 309 -8.70 -11.31 -20.06
CA ALA A 309 -7.60 -11.49 -19.12
C ALA A 309 -6.75 -12.69 -19.56
N ASN A 310 -5.48 -12.74 -19.15
CA ASN A 310 -4.60 -13.88 -19.45
C ASN A 310 -4.63 -14.32 -20.95
N ARG A 311 -4.56 -13.34 -21.86
CA ARG A 311 -4.58 -13.56 -23.33
C ARG A 311 -5.84 -14.24 -23.89
N THR A 312 -6.91 -14.28 -23.11
CA THR A 312 -8.17 -14.93 -23.48
C THR A 312 -9.32 -13.93 -23.37
N VAL A 313 -10.21 -13.92 -24.36
CA VAL A 313 -11.49 -13.20 -24.29
C VAL A 313 -12.51 -14.15 -23.66
N PHE A 314 -13.10 -13.75 -22.54
CA PHE A 314 -14.08 -14.56 -21.82
C PHE A 314 -15.49 -14.40 -22.38
N GLU A 315 -15.86 -13.18 -22.78
CA GLU A 315 -17.10 -12.90 -23.47
C GLU A 315 -16.97 -11.56 -24.22
N SER A 316 -17.80 -11.38 -25.25
CA SER A 316 -17.92 -10.10 -25.94
C SER A 316 -19.37 -9.79 -26.32
N VAL A 317 -19.70 -8.50 -26.39
CA VAL A 317 -20.99 -8.03 -26.90
C VAL A 317 -20.76 -6.94 -27.94
N THR A 318 -21.41 -7.09 -29.09
CA THR A 318 -21.36 -6.10 -30.17
C THR A 318 -22.72 -5.44 -30.30
N PHE A 319 -22.75 -4.12 -30.40
CA PHE A 319 -23.97 -3.34 -30.61
C PHE A 319 -23.74 -2.21 -31.61
N THR A 320 -24.84 -1.73 -32.20
CA THR A 320 -24.83 -0.62 -33.16
C THR A 320 -25.31 0.64 -32.47
N GLU A 321 -24.71 1.79 -32.76
CA GLU A 321 -25.14 3.07 -32.18
C GLU A 321 -26.62 3.39 -32.44
N SER A 322 -27.16 2.93 -33.57
CA SER A 322 -28.58 3.08 -33.90
C SER A 322 -29.55 2.43 -32.90
N THR A 323 -29.08 1.51 -32.05
CA THR A 323 -29.90 0.94 -30.96
C THR A 323 -29.92 1.82 -29.72
N LEU A 324 -29.13 2.91 -29.70
CA LEU A 324 -29.06 3.86 -28.59
C LEU A 324 -29.84 5.13 -28.94
N ASN A 325 -30.49 5.70 -27.93
CA ASN A 325 -31.14 7.00 -28.07
C ASN A 325 -30.09 8.12 -28.03
N LYS A 326 -30.32 9.16 -28.84
CA LYS A 326 -29.45 10.33 -28.91
C LYS A 326 -29.40 11.04 -27.55
N ASP A 327 -28.19 11.34 -27.09
CA ASP A 327 -27.89 12.07 -25.85
C ASP A 327 -28.49 11.44 -24.57
N GLU A 328 -28.88 10.16 -24.61
CA GLU A 328 -29.45 9.43 -23.48
C GLU A 328 -28.49 8.33 -22.98
N TRP A 329 -28.26 8.31 -21.66
CA TRP A 329 -27.42 7.30 -21.03
C TRP A 329 -28.11 5.93 -21.00
N THR A 330 -27.45 4.94 -21.59
CA THR A 330 -27.90 3.55 -21.66
C THR A 330 -26.85 2.62 -21.05
N GLU A 331 -27.29 1.53 -20.44
CA GLU A 331 -26.41 0.49 -19.89
C GLU A 331 -26.31 -0.69 -20.86
N VAL A 332 -25.11 -0.91 -21.43
CA VAL A 332 -24.81 -2.12 -22.20
C VAL A 332 -24.20 -3.15 -21.27
N ARG A 333 -24.80 -4.34 -21.17
CA ARG A 333 -24.42 -5.36 -20.19
C ARG A 333 -23.67 -6.52 -20.86
N LEU A 334 -22.53 -6.89 -20.29
CA LEU A 334 -21.72 -8.05 -20.64
C LEU A 334 -21.70 -9.02 -19.47
N HIS A 335 -22.09 -10.27 -19.71
CA HIS A 335 -22.08 -11.34 -18.70
C HIS A 335 -20.95 -12.31 -19.03
N PHE A 336 -20.07 -12.62 -18.09
CA PHE A 336 -18.95 -13.52 -18.35
C PHE A 336 -18.68 -14.40 -17.12
N THR A 337 -18.07 -15.56 -17.37
CA THR A 337 -17.65 -16.48 -16.31
C THR A 337 -16.14 -16.56 -16.30
N LEU A 338 -15.55 -16.36 -15.13
CA LEU A 338 -14.14 -16.59 -14.90
C LEU A 338 -13.98 -18.00 -14.28
N PRO A 339 -13.39 -18.96 -15.00
CA PRO A 339 -13.19 -20.33 -14.50
C PRO A 339 -12.05 -20.43 -13.49
N THR A 340 -11.18 -19.42 -13.46
CA THR A 340 -10.02 -19.31 -12.57
C THR A 340 -9.89 -17.86 -12.12
N VAL A 341 -9.08 -17.64 -11.09
CA VAL A 341 -8.66 -16.28 -10.72
C VAL A 341 -7.93 -15.62 -11.89
N VAL A 342 -8.28 -14.38 -12.19
CA VAL A 342 -7.59 -13.54 -13.18
C VAL A 342 -6.97 -12.35 -12.49
N TYR A 343 -5.87 -11.83 -13.06
CA TYR A 343 -5.04 -10.83 -12.38
C TYR A 343 -4.88 -9.54 -13.18
N ASP A 344 -5.46 -9.51 -14.36
CA ASP A 344 -5.27 -8.49 -15.38
C ASP A 344 -6.57 -8.32 -16.17
N LEU A 345 -7.73 -8.39 -15.52
CA LEU A 345 -9.00 -8.21 -16.23
C LEU A 345 -9.05 -6.81 -16.84
N GLU A 346 -9.18 -6.79 -18.15
CA GLU A 346 -9.51 -5.63 -18.95
C GLU A 346 -10.98 -5.70 -19.40
N LEU A 347 -11.69 -4.59 -19.24
CA LEU A 347 -13.02 -4.34 -19.78
C LEU A 347 -12.88 -3.35 -20.92
N ARG A 348 -12.74 -3.86 -22.14
CA ARG A 348 -12.25 -3.09 -23.29
C ARG A 348 -13.39 -2.69 -24.22
N GLY A 349 -13.18 -1.61 -24.94
CA GLY A 349 -14.07 -1.15 -26.01
C GLY A 349 -13.31 -1.06 -27.33
N PHE A 350 -13.90 -1.60 -28.40
CA PHE A 350 -13.35 -1.59 -29.74
C PHE A 350 -14.34 -1.01 -30.74
N LEU A 351 -13.82 -0.16 -31.62
CA LEU A 351 -14.54 0.36 -32.76
C LEU A 351 -14.45 -0.63 -33.91
N VAL A 352 -15.58 -1.19 -34.33
CA VAL A 352 -15.66 -2.09 -35.50
C VAL A 352 -15.81 -1.28 -36.80
N SER A 353 -16.50 -0.14 -36.72
CA SER A 353 -16.72 0.80 -37.83
C SER A 353 -15.58 1.79 -38.02
N ASP A 354 -15.70 2.71 -38.99
CA ASP A 354 -14.69 3.76 -39.22
C ASP A 354 -14.81 4.97 -38.31
N ASN A 355 -15.99 5.18 -37.72
CA ASN A 355 -16.23 6.28 -36.82
C ASN A 355 -17.32 5.92 -35.79
N THR A 356 -17.36 6.68 -34.70
CA THR A 356 -18.36 6.58 -33.64
C THR A 356 -18.53 7.95 -32.97
N THR A 357 -19.69 8.18 -32.37
CA THR A 357 -19.95 9.30 -31.46
C THR A 357 -20.24 8.82 -30.04
N LEU A 358 -19.79 7.59 -29.72
CA LEU A 358 -19.95 6.98 -28.42
C LEU A 358 -19.18 7.78 -27.35
N VAL A 359 -19.85 7.93 -26.22
CA VAL A 359 -19.32 8.50 -24.99
C VAL A 359 -19.48 7.46 -23.89
N LEU A 360 -18.40 7.22 -23.12
CA LEU A 360 -18.39 6.32 -21.96
C LEU A 360 -18.29 7.13 -20.68
N ASP A 361 -19.21 6.90 -19.74
CA ASP A 361 -19.19 7.51 -18.41
C ASP A 361 -18.46 6.64 -17.40
N ARG A 362 -18.93 5.40 -17.24
CA ARG A 362 -18.47 4.46 -16.22
C ARG A 362 -18.71 3.01 -16.61
N ILE A 363 -18.05 2.11 -15.91
CA ILE A 363 -18.25 0.66 -15.98
C ILE A 363 -18.52 0.14 -14.57
N ALA A 364 -19.70 -0.43 -14.33
CA ALA A 364 -20.04 -1.10 -13.07
C ALA A 364 -19.84 -2.61 -13.22
N LEU A 365 -18.98 -3.18 -12.39
CA LEU A 365 -18.68 -4.61 -12.35
C LEU A 365 -19.27 -5.24 -11.11
N THR A 366 -20.13 -6.24 -11.30
CA THR A 366 -20.80 -6.96 -10.21
C THR A 366 -20.56 -8.46 -10.33
N GLN A 367 -20.29 -9.13 -9.20
CA GLN A 367 -20.29 -10.58 -9.11
C GLN A 367 -21.73 -11.06 -8.87
N LYS A 368 -22.16 -12.03 -9.67
CA LYS A 368 -23.45 -12.71 -9.46
C LYS A 368 -23.30 -13.82 -8.41
N PRO A 369 -24.34 -14.04 -7.59
CA PRO A 369 -24.34 -15.08 -6.57
C PRO A 369 -24.22 -16.49 -7.12
#